data_AF-A0A1F6SWR7-F1
#
_entry.id   AF-A0A1F6SWR7-F1
#
_cell.length_a   1.000
_cell.length_b   1.000
_cell.length_c   1.000
_cell.angle_alpha   90.00
_cell.angle_beta   90.00
_cell.angle_gamma   90.00
#
_symmetry.space_group_name_H-M   'P 1'
#
loop_
_entity.id
_entity.type
_entity.pdbx_description
1 polymer ?
#
loop_
_entity_poly.entity_id
_entity_poly.type
_entity_poly.pdbx_seq_one_letter_code
_entity_poly.pdbx_strand_id
1 'polypeptide(L)'
;AISPEHADAIAPYADYLGEDHPLKSWLVFLVSGAFAGALISGMMAHRVCACVEKGPHISTGGRLLRAYAGGALAGIGAKIGLGCTSGQALTGGALLNAGSWMFMLMVFVGGYAAAWYVRKQWI
;
A
#
# COMPACT_ATOMS: atom_id res chain seq x y z
N ALA A 1 -26.06 7.74 2.36
CA ALA A 1 -25.62 8.20 1.04
C ALA A 1 -25.09 9.62 1.20
N ILE A 2 -23.92 9.93 0.63
CA ILE A 2 -23.31 11.27 0.68
C ILE A 2 -23.88 12.05 -0.52
N SER A 3 -24.24 13.33 -0.35
CA SER A 3 -24.76 14.14 -1.47
C SER A 3 -23.65 14.37 -2.53
N PRO A 4 -23.99 14.36 -3.84
CA PRO A 4 -23.03 14.61 -4.91
C PRO A 4 -22.27 15.94 -4.71
N GLU A 5 -22.98 16.98 -4.26
CA GLU A 5 -22.41 18.30 -3.97
C GLU A 5 -21.31 18.26 -2.89
N HIS A 6 -21.41 17.36 -1.91
CA HIS A 6 -20.39 17.22 -0.88
C HIS A 6 -19.17 16.43 -1.38
N ALA A 7 -19.35 15.54 -2.36
CA ALA A 7 -18.25 14.81 -2.98
C ALA A 7 -17.43 15.72 -3.92
N ASP A 8 -18.11 16.61 -4.65
CA ASP A 8 -17.47 17.60 -5.54
C ASP A 8 -16.74 18.72 -4.78
N ALA A 9 -17.22 19.08 -3.58
CA ALA A 9 -16.59 20.11 -2.75
C ALA A 9 -15.26 19.68 -2.12
N ILE A 10 -14.93 18.38 -2.13
CA ILE A 10 -13.69 17.87 -1.54
C ILE A 10 -12.62 17.76 -2.65
N ALA A 11 -11.72 18.75 -2.68
CA ALA A 11 -10.66 18.92 -3.69
C ALA A 11 -9.96 17.63 -4.18
N PRO A 12 -9.52 16.68 -3.33
CA PRO A 12 -8.88 15.45 -3.82
C PRO A 12 -9.80 14.43 -4.51
N TYR A 13 -11.13 14.59 -4.43
CA TYR A 13 -12.08 13.72 -5.13
C TYR A 13 -12.61 14.33 -6.43
N ALA A 14 -12.57 15.66 -6.57
CA ALA A 14 -13.02 16.36 -7.78
C ALA A 14 -12.30 15.88 -9.05
N ASP A 15 -10.98 15.65 -8.99
CA ASP A 15 -10.19 15.13 -10.13
C ASP A 15 -10.56 13.68 -10.51
N TYR A 16 -11.03 12.88 -9.56
CA TYR A 16 -11.43 11.49 -9.82
C TYR A 16 -12.90 11.35 -10.21
N LEU A 17 -13.74 12.31 -9.84
CA LEU A 17 -15.17 12.35 -10.11
C LEU A 17 -15.51 13.09 -11.42
N GLY A 18 -14.60 13.96 -11.91
CA GLY A 18 -14.75 14.69 -13.17
C GLY A 18 -14.37 13.90 -14.43
N GLU A 19 -13.76 12.72 -14.32
CA GLU A 19 -13.48 11.86 -15.47
C GLU A 19 -14.72 11.02 -15.87
N ASP A 20 -15.06 11.01 -17.17
CA ASP A 20 -16.22 10.28 -17.76
C ASP A 20 -16.31 8.79 -17.36
N HIS A 21 -15.20 8.17 -16.91
CA HIS A 21 -15.19 6.81 -16.43
C HIS A 21 -14.08 6.60 -15.38
N PRO A 22 -14.38 6.24 -14.12
CA PRO A 22 -13.39 6.11 -13.04
C PRO A 22 -12.31 5.04 -13.29
N LEU A 23 -12.56 4.09 -14.20
CA LEU A 23 -11.56 3.12 -14.65
C LEU A 23 -10.50 3.68 -15.62
N LYS A 24 -10.69 4.89 -16.17
CA LYS A 24 -9.73 5.55 -17.06
C LYS A 24 -8.63 6.32 -16.33
N SER A 25 -8.73 6.44 -15.00
CA SER A 25 -7.70 7.07 -14.20
C SER A 25 -6.35 6.38 -14.46
N TRP A 26 -5.31 7.19 -14.69
CA TRP A 26 -3.93 6.72 -14.90
C TRP A 26 -3.46 5.71 -13.84
N LEU A 27 -3.98 5.83 -12.61
CA LEU A 27 -3.67 4.93 -11.50
C LEU A 27 -4.08 3.48 -11.78
N VAL A 28 -5.18 3.24 -12.51
CA VAL A 28 -5.64 1.90 -12.88
C VAL A 28 -4.64 1.24 -13.83
N PHE A 29 -4.13 1.98 -14.80
CA PHE A 29 -3.10 1.49 -15.72
C PHE A 29 -1.77 1.24 -15.00
N LEU A 30 -1.37 2.11 -14.07
CA LEU A 30 -0.15 1.90 -13.28
C LEU A 30 -0.26 0.64 -12.40
N VAL A 31 -1.36 0.47 -11.68
CA VAL A 31 -1.54 -0.68 -10.77
C VAL A 31 -1.65 -1.99 -11.56
N SER A 32 -2.42 -2.01 -12.66
CA SER A 32 -2.53 -3.19 -13.52
C SER A 32 -1.20 -3.54 -14.20
N GLY A 33 -0.46 -2.55 -14.70
CA GLY A 33 0.87 -2.74 -15.29
C GLY A 33 1.88 -3.27 -14.26
N ALA A 34 1.91 -2.70 -13.05
CA ALA A 34 2.78 -3.17 -11.97
C ALA A 34 2.45 -4.60 -11.55
N PHE A 35 1.15 -4.94 -11.45
CA PHE A 35 0.71 -6.30 -11.15
C PHE A 35 1.13 -7.30 -12.24
N ALA A 36 0.86 -6.98 -13.52
CA ALA A 36 1.25 -7.83 -14.64
C ALA A 36 2.78 -8.00 -14.71
N GLY A 37 3.54 -6.92 -14.55
CA GLY A 37 5.00 -6.97 -14.53
C GLY A 37 5.57 -7.81 -13.39
N ALA A 38 5.03 -7.66 -12.17
CA ALA A 38 5.42 -8.48 -11.03
C ALA A 38 5.09 -9.96 -11.24
N LEU A 39 3.92 -10.27 -11.82
CA LEU A 39 3.50 -11.63 -12.11
C LEU A 39 4.39 -12.28 -13.18
N ILE A 40 4.64 -11.59 -14.31
CA ILE A 40 5.52 -12.08 -15.38
C ILE A 40 6.93 -12.31 -14.84
N SER A 41 7.48 -11.34 -14.09
CA SER A 41 8.78 -11.50 -13.42
C SER A 41 8.80 -12.70 -12.47
N GLY A 42 7.72 -12.91 -11.71
CA GLY A 42 7.56 -14.07 -10.84
C GLY A 42 7.56 -15.40 -11.59
N MET A 43 6.82 -15.47 -12.70
CA MET A 43 6.71 -16.68 -13.52
C MET A 43 8.04 -17.02 -14.18
N MET A 44 8.74 -16.03 -14.74
CA MET A 44 10.06 -16.21 -15.35
C MET A 44 11.11 -16.71 -14.33
N ALA A 45 10.99 -16.27 -13.08
CA ALA A 45 11.86 -16.71 -11.99
C ALA A 45 11.38 -18.00 -11.30
N HIS A 46 10.32 -18.66 -11.80
CA HIS A 46 9.72 -19.87 -11.22
C HIS A 46 9.40 -19.76 -9.71
N ARG A 47 9.06 -18.55 -9.23
CA ARG A 47 8.79 -18.26 -7.80
C ARG A 47 7.32 -18.01 -7.48
N VAL A 48 6.42 -18.21 -8.45
CA VAL A 48 4.98 -18.08 -8.23
C VAL A 48 4.46 -19.35 -7.56
N CYS A 49 3.94 -19.21 -6.35
CA CYS A 49 3.29 -20.29 -5.62
C CYS A 49 1.95 -19.80 -5.07
N ALA A 50 0.91 -20.62 -5.24
CA ALA A 50 -0.40 -20.38 -4.64
C ALA A 50 -0.40 -20.93 -3.21
N CYS A 51 0.27 -20.23 -2.29
CA CYS A 51 0.37 -20.60 -0.90
C CYS A 51 0.11 -19.39 0.02
N VAL A 52 -0.18 -19.68 1.29
CA VAL A 52 -0.24 -18.65 2.34
C VAL A 52 1.02 -18.74 3.17
N GLU A 53 1.93 -17.79 2.97
CA GLU A 53 3.17 -17.65 3.74
C GLU A 53 2.85 -17.36 5.22
N LYS A 54 3.13 -18.35 6.08
CA LYS A 54 2.80 -18.32 7.51
C LYS A 54 3.79 -19.16 8.33
N GLY A 55 4.02 -18.79 9.58
CA GLY A 55 4.83 -19.59 10.52
C GLY A 55 4.16 -20.89 10.98
N PRO A 56 4.90 -21.77 11.68
CA PRO A 56 4.41 -23.08 12.12
C PRO A 56 3.24 -22.97 13.11
N HIS A 57 3.23 -21.93 13.95
CA HIS A 57 2.28 -21.77 15.06
C HIS A 57 1.03 -20.92 14.73
N ILE A 58 0.83 -20.53 13.46
CA ILE A 58 -0.27 -19.64 13.05
C ILE A 58 -1.22 -20.33 12.07
N SER A 59 -2.53 -20.20 12.31
CA SER A 59 -3.56 -20.67 11.36
C SER A 59 -3.64 -19.75 10.14
N THR A 60 -4.09 -20.31 9.00
CA THR A 60 -4.25 -19.56 7.75
C THR A 60 -5.16 -18.34 7.92
N GLY A 61 -6.30 -18.51 8.60
CA GLY A 61 -7.23 -17.41 8.90
C GLY A 61 -6.60 -16.34 9.80
N GLY A 62 -5.83 -16.76 10.82
CA GLY A 62 -5.10 -15.83 11.68
C GLY A 62 -4.03 -15.02 10.93
N ARG A 63 -3.37 -15.60 9.93
CA ARG A 63 -2.39 -14.91 9.08
C ARG A 63 -3.06 -13.89 8.16
N LEU A 64 -4.13 -14.30 7.49
CA LEU A 64 -4.90 -13.44 6.59
C LEU A 64 -5.48 -12.23 7.32
N LEU A 65 -6.07 -12.43 8.51
CA LEU A 65 -6.62 -11.34 9.31
C LEU A 65 -5.56 -10.29 9.67
N ARG A 66 -4.36 -10.75 10.07
CA ARG A 66 -3.25 -9.85 10.43
C ARG A 66 -2.64 -9.15 9.22
N ALA A 67 -2.53 -9.85 8.09
CA ALA A 67 -2.08 -9.24 6.83
C ALA A 67 -3.07 -8.15 6.37
N TYR A 68 -4.37 -8.42 6.47
CA TYR A 68 -5.42 -7.45 6.18
C TYR A 68 -5.36 -6.25 7.13
N ALA A 69 -5.29 -6.48 8.44
CA ALA A 69 -5.18 -5.41 9.43
C ALA A 69 -3.92 -4.54 9.20
N GLY A 70 -2.77 -5.16 8.92
CA GLY A 70 -1.54 -4.44 8.57
C GLY A 70 -1.67 -3.61 7.29
N GLY A 71 -2.32 -4.17 6.25
CA GLY A 71 -2.60 -3.47 5.01
C GLY A 71 -3.54 -2.28 5.20
N ALA A 72 -4.59 -2.43 6.02
CA ALA A 72 -5.51 -1.34 6.36
C ALA A 72 -4.79 -0.21 7.10
N LEU A 73 -3.94 -0.53 8.09
CA LEU A 73 -3.13 0.45 8.81
C LEU A 73 -2.16 1.17 7.86
N ALA A 74 -1.50 0.45 6.95
CA ALA A 74 -0.63 1.05 5.95
C ALA A 74 -1.39 1.97 4.99
N GLY A 75 -2.62 1.61 4.60
CA GLY A 75 -3.49 2.44 3.77
C GLY A 75 -3.91 3.75 4.46
N ILE A 76 -4.32 3.66 5.73
CA ILE A 76 -4.62 4.84 6.57
C ILE A 76 -3.37 5.73 6.69
N GLY A 77 -2.22 5.12 7.00
CA GLY A 77 -0.95 5.82 7.10
C GLY A 77 -0.56 6.52 5.80
N ALA A 78 -0.76 5.88 4.64
CA ALA A 78 -0.49 6.48 3.35
C ALA A 78 -1.40 7.68 3.06
N LYS A 79 -2.66 7.65 3.52
CA LYS A 79 -3.56 8.80 3.38
C LYS A 79 -3.14 9.97 4.27
N ILE A 80 -2.75 9.70 5.52
CA ILE A 80 -2.25 10.72 6.46
C ILE A 80 -0.93 11.32 5.96
N GLY A 81 -0.03 10.48 5.44
CA GLY A 81 1.25 10.89 4.86
C GLY A 81 1.16 11.51 3.47
N LEU A 82 -0.05 11.67 2.91
CA LEU A 82 -0.30 12.18 1.56
C LEU A 82 0.54 11.46 0.49
N GLY A 83 0.77 10.17 0.67
CA GLY A 83 1.55 9.34 -0.24
C GLY A 83 1.95 8.01 0.38
N CYS A 84 2.24 7.05 -0.48
CA CYS A 84 2.73 5.73 -0.09
C CYS A 84 4.26 5.69 -0.13
N THR A 85 4.86 4.54 0.18
CA THR A 85 6.32 4.37 0.17
C THR A 85 6.94 4.68 -1.19
N SER A 86 6.30 4.34 -2.31
CA SER A 86 6.84 4.72 -3.63
C SER A 86 6.78 6.23 -3.88
N GLY A 87 5.70 6.91 -3.47
CA GLY A 87 5.57 8.36 -3.65
C GLY A 87 6.46 9.17 -2.70
N GLN A 88 6.39 8.88 -1.40
CA GLN A 88 7.14 9.60 -0.39
C GLN A 88 8.60 9.14 -0.35
N ALA A 89 8.89 7.84 -0.22
CA ALA A 89 10.28 7.41 -0.04
C ALA A 89 11.10 7.46 -1.33
N LEU A 90 10.57 7.00 -2.48
CA LEU A 90 11.34 6.98 -3.74
C LEU A 90 11.34 8.35 -4.42
N THR A 91 10.17 8.86 -4.82
CA THR A 91 10.08 10.11 -5.59
C THR A 91 10.40 11.33 -4.72
N GLY A 92 9.71 11.47 -3.57
CA GLY A 92 9.94 12.59 -2.66
C GLY A 92 11.34 12.59 -2.03
N GLY A 93 11.87 11.40 -1.71
CA GLY A 93 13.24 11.24 -1.23
C GLY A 93 14.30 11.64 -2.27
N ALA A 94 14.10 11.24 -3.54
CA ALA A 94 14.98 11.64 -4.65
C ALA A 94 14.96 13.15 -4.92
N LEU A 95 13.83 13.81 -4.66
CA LEU A 95 13.68 15.27 -4.73
C LEU A 95 14.19 15.99 -3.46
N LEU A 96 14.81 15.27 -2.52
CA LEU A 96 15.33 15.81 -1.26
C LEU A 96 14.28 16.54 -0.41
N ASN A 97 13.01 16.13 -0.50
CA ASN A 97 11.96 16.69 0.33
C ASN A 97 12.16 16.26 1.80
N ALA A 98 12.34 17.22 2.70
CA ALA A 98 12.55 16.95 4.13
C ALA A 98 11.43 16.10 4.75
N GLY A 99 10.18 16.31 4.35
CA GLY A 99 9.04 15.53 4.83
C GLY A 99 9.10 14.05 4.39
N SER A 100 9.57 13.81 3.17
CA SER A 100 9.74 12.48 2.60
C SER A 100 10.89 11.69 3.25
N TRP A 101 11.98 12.37 3.59
CA TRP A 101 13.07 11.78 4.37
C TRP A 101 12.63 11.43 5.79
N MET A 102 11.88 12.31 6.45
CA MET A 102 11.28 12.01 7.75
C MET A 102 10.32 10.82 7.66
N PHE A 103 9.44 10.78 6.65
CA PHE A 103 8.54 9.66 6.39
C PHE A 103 9.32 8.36 6.25
N MET A 104 10.38 8.34 5.42
CA MET A 104 11.21 7.15 5.21
C MET A 104 11.81 6.65 6.53
N LEU A 105 12.41 7.54 7.34
CA LEU A 105 12.97 7.18 8.64
C LEU A 105 11.90 6.61 9.59
N MET A 106 10.73 7.24 9.66
CA MET A 106 9.64 6.79 10.52
C MET A 106 9.05 5.44 10.08
N VAL A 107 9.04 5.14 8.78
CA VAL A 107 8.64 3.81 8.29
C VAL A 107 9.59 2.73 8.80
N PHE A 108 10.90 2.96 8.79
CA PHE A 108 11.85 2.00 9.35
C PHE A 108 11.70 1.87 10.87
N VAL A 109 11.65 2.98 11.60
CA VAL A 109 11.47 2.99 13.06
C VAL A 109 10.19 2.25 13.45
N GLY A 110 9.06 2.62 12.83
CA GLY A 110 7.77 1.98 13.05
C GLY A 110 7.77 0.50 12.67
N GLY A 111 8.43 0.14 11.56
CA GLY A 111 8.59 -1.25 11.12
C GLY A 111 9.35 -2.09 12.13
N TYR A 112 10.51 -1.63 12.62
CA TYR A 112 11.28 -2.34 13.64
C TYR A 112 10.57 -2.41 14.99
N ALA A 113 9.87 -1.34 15.38
CA ALA A 113 9.05 -1.35 16.60
C ALA A 113 7.90 -2.36 16.50
N ALA A 114 7.20 -2.40 15.37
CA ALA A 114 6.11 -3.35 15.13
C ALA A 114 6.62 -4.79 15.00
N ALA A 115 7.81 -5.00 14.42
CA ALA A 115 8.42 -6.31 14.23
C ALA A 115 8.52 -7.11 15.55
N TRP A 116 8.82 -6.45 16.66
CA TRP A 116 8.89 -7.10 17.97
C TRP A 116 7.57 -7.75 18.41
N TYR A 117 6.43 -7.16 18.04
CA TYR A 117 5.10 -7.69 18.34
C TYR A 117 4.66 -8.78 17.35
N VAL A 118 5.00 -8.62 16.06
CA VAL A 118 4.60 -9.56 15.00
C VAL A 118 5.59 -10.69 14.74
N ARG A 119 6.75 -10.72 15.41
CA ARG A 119 7.71 -11.84 15.26
C ARG A 119 7.16 -13.18 15.73
N LYS A 120 6.30 -13.20 16.75
CA LYS A 120 5.66 -14.42 17.29
C LYS A 120 4.75 -15.14 16.28
N GLN A 121 4.55 -14.55 15.10
CA GLN A 121 3.79 -15.15 14.00
C GLN A 121 4.64 -16.08 13.13
N TRP A 122 5.96 -15.90 13.21
CA TRP A 122 6.96 -16.55 12.36
C TRP A 122 7.89 -17.48 13.13
N ILE A 123 8.07 -17.21 14.43
CA ILE A 123 8.70 -18.11 15.40
C ILE A 123 7.66 -19.16 15.81
#